data_AF-A0A7X6R0R8-F1
#
_entry.id   AF-A0A7X6R0R8-F1
#
_cell.length_a   1.000
_cell.length_b   1.000
_cell.length_c   1.000
_cell.angle_alpha   90.00
_cell.angle_beta   90.00
_cell.angle_gamma   90.00
#
_symmetry.space_group_name_H-M   'P 1'
#
loop_
_entity.id
_entity.type
_entity.pdbx_description
1 polymer ?
#
loop_
_entity_poly.entity_id
_entity_poly.type
_entity_poly.pdbx_seq_one_letter_code
_entity_poly.pdbx_strand_id
1 'polypeptide(L)'
;MISTPSPARTPPAFGPHGALVAEFLRDLGRFSVDWPALATWLDQHAAESADALARLADADDDIPAGRLIAVDDAALAAFHALDLRPGEFADPMGRVTIQSRVVAAAQAIATPEVFSPEERRSLLQPFADAGVSGAARALRTR
;
A
#
# COMPACT_ATOMS: atom_id res chain seq x y z
N MET A 1 34.57 -5.77 -16.85
CA MET A 1 33.43 -6.22 -16.03
C MET A 1 32.67 -4.99 -15.60
N ILE A 2 31.55 -4.68 -16.25
CA ILE A 2 30.61 -3.68 -15.78
C ILE A 2 29.22 -4.25 -16.10
N SER A 3 28.62 -4.92 -15.12
CA SER A 3 27.22 -5.34 -15.21
C SER A 3 26.37 -4.14 -14.80
N THR A 4 25.75 -3.51 -15.78
CA THR A 4 24.75 -2.46 -15.58
C THR A 4 23.51 -3.07 -14.92
N PRO A 5 22.95 -2.50 -13.84
CA PRO A 5 21.67 -2.94 -13.30
C PRO A 5 20.56 -2.59 -14.30
N SER A 6 19.80 -3.61 -14.70
CA SER A 6 18.67 -3.49 -15.62
C SER A 6 17.47 -2.81 -14.93
N PRO A 7 16.79 -1.84 -15.55
CA PRO A 7 15.67 -1.14 -14.91
C PRO A 7 14.42 -2.04 -14.82
N ALA A 8 13.98 -2.23 -13.57
CA ALA A 8 12.63 -2.59 -13.13
C ALA A 8 11.74 -3.40 -14.10
N ARG A 9 11.88 -4.74 -14.11
CA ARG A 9 10.75 -5.61 -14.42
C ARG A 9 9.92 -5.78 -13.15
N THR A 10 8.77 -5.12 -13.07
CA THR A 10 7.75 -5.53 -12.10
C THR A 10 7.31 -6.96 -12.43
N PRO A 11 7.32 -7.90 -11.48
CA PRO A 11 7.11 -9.30 -11.79
C PRO A 11 5.63 -9.61 -12.09
N PRO A 12 5.36 -10.66 -12.91
CA PRO A 12 4.02 -11.21 -13.14
C PRO A 12 3.32 -11.75 -11.87
N ALA A 13 3.99 -11.70 -10.71
CA ALA A 13 3.52 -12.24 -9.43
C ALA A 13 2.38 -11.43 -8.78
N PHE A 14 2.21 -10.14 -9.12
CA PHE A 14 1.17 -9.28 -8.54
C PHE A 14 -0.18 -9.37 -9.28
N GLY A 15 -0.27 -10.16 -10.34
CA GLY A 15 -1.49 -10.27 -11.15
C GLY A 15 -1.69 -9.11 -12.15
N PRO A 16 -2.91 -8.91 -12.67
CA PRO A 16 -3.19 -8.01 -13.79
C PRO A 16 -2.93 -6.53 -13.49
N HIS A 17 -2.98 -6.14 -12.22
CA HIS A 17 -2.71 -4.77 -11.76
C HIS A 17 -1.27 -4.57 -11.27
N GLY A 18 -0.36 -5.53 -11.49
CA GLY A 18 0.98 -5.51 -10.93
C GLY A 18 1.80 -4.26 -11.26
N ALA A 19 1.63 -3.69 -12.45
CA ALA A 19 2.31 -2.43 -12.80
C ALA A 19 1.90 -1.26 -11.89
N LEU A 20 0.61 -1.17 -11.51
CA LEU A 20 0.12 -0.14 -10.59
C LEU A 20 0.61 -0.38 -9.16
N VAL A 21 0.64 -1.64 -8.71
CA VAL A 21 1.21 -2.00 -7.39
C VAL A 21 2.67 -1.54 -7.31
N ALA A 22 3.49 -1.85 -8.32
CA ALA A 22 4.89 -1.44 -8.31
C ALA A 22 5.11 0.07 -8.49
N GLU A 23 4.22 0.76 -9.19
CA GLU A 23 4.22 2.23 -9.25
C GLU A 23 3.94 2.79 -7.86
N PHE A 24 2.87 2.35 -7.20
CA PHE A 24 2.53 2.73 -5.82
C PHE A 24 3.70 2.49 -4.85
N LEU A 25 4.26 1.29 -4.82
CA LEU A 25 5.35 0.94 -3.90
C LEU A 25 6.64 1.73 -4.16
N ARG A 26 6.95 2.03 -5.42
CA ARG A 26 8.10 2.88 -5.79
C ARG A 26 7.90 4.32 -5.35
N ASP A 27 6.67 4.81 -5.44
CA ASP A 27 6.32 6.18 -5.11
C ASP A 27 6.48 6.47 -3.61
N LEU A 28 6.22 5.48 -2.74
CA LEU A 28 6.36 5.64 -1.28
C LEU A 28 7.75 6.18 -0.88
N GLY A 29 8.82 5.68 -1.52
CA GLY A 29 10.20 6.12 -1.24
C GLY A 29 10.65 7.35 -2.03
N ARG A 30 9.83 7.87 -2.95
CA ARG A 30 10.19 8.97 -3.84
C ARG A 30 9.54 10.29 -3.43
N PHE A 31 8.38 10.24 -2.81
CA PHE A 31 7.65 11.43 -2.38
C PHE A 31 7.92 11.75 -0.91
N SER A 32 7.95 13.05 -0.59
CA SER A 32 8.14 13.57 0.77
C SER A 32 6.84 13.48 1.57
N VAL A 33 6.38 12.26 1.84
CA VAL A 33 5.20 12.02 2.70
C VAL A 33 5.58 12.29 4.15
N ASP A 34 4.77 13.08 4.86
CA ASP A 34 4.85 13.24 6.31
C ASP A 34 4.20 12.01 6.98
N TRP A 35 5.01 10.96 7.17
CA TRP A 35 4.54 9.68 7.72
C TRP A 35 3.97 9.80 9.15
N PRO A 36 4.57 10.57 10.08
CA PRO A 36 3.98 10.80 11.39
C PRO A 36 2.60 11.46 11.31
N ALA A 37 2.45 12.53 10.52
CA ALA A 37 1.16 13.19 10.37
C ALA A 37 0.12 12.27 9.73
N LEU A 38 0.50 11.51 8.70
CA LEU A 38 -0.36 10.53 8.05
C LEU A 38 -0.80 9.43 9.03
N ALA A 39 0.09 8.94 9.88
CA ALA A 39 -0.23 7.92 10.89
C ALA A 39 -1.28 8.42 11.88
N THR A 40 -1.13 9.65 12.38
CA THR A 40 -2.11 10.28 13.28
C THR A 40 -3.45 10.45 12.59
N TRP A 41 -3.47 10.88 11.34
CA TRP A 41 -4.71 11.02 10.58
C TRP A 41 -5.41 9.67 10.38
N LEU A 42 -4.66 8.63 10.00
CA LEU A 42 -5.18 7.28 9.78
C LEU A 42 -5.78 6.65 11.05
N ASP A 43 -5.20 6.95 12.21
CA ASP A 43 -5.73 6.51 13.50
C ASP A 43 -7.07 7.19 13.82
N GLN A 44 -7.15 8.51 13.63
CA GLN A 44 -8.38 9.29 13.84
C GLN A 44 -9.53 8.86 12.90
N HIS A 45 -9.20 8.34 11.73
CA HIS A 45 -10.15 7.92 10.69
C HIS A 45 -10.18 6.39 10.53
N ALA A 46 -9.74 5.64 11.54
CA ALA A 46 -9.65 4.18 11.46
C ALA A 46 -11.01 3.51 11.15
N ALA A 47 -12.10 4.08 11.67
CA ALA A 47 -13.46 3.59 11.42
C ALA A 47 -13.86 3.63 9.93
N GLU A 48 -13.37 4.60 9.16
CA GLU A 48 -13.72 4.79 7.73
C GLU A 48 -13.18 3.69 6.81
N SER A 49 -12.28 2.88 7.35
CA SER A 49 -11.60 1.81 6.60
C SER A 49 -11.64 0.49 7.34
N ALA A 50 -12.38 0.39 8.45
CA ALA A 50 -12.53 -0.82 9.23
C ALA A 50 -13.15 -1.95 8.38
N ASP A 51 -14.21 -1.65 7.65
CA ASP A 51 -14.88 -2.62 6.77
C ASP A 51 -13.96 -3.10 5.64
N ALA A 52 -13.16 -2.19 5.06
CA ALA A 52 -12.20 -2.53 4.02
C ALA A 52 -11.07 -3.44 4.54
N LEU A 53 -10.58 -3.18 5.77
CA LEU A 53 -9.59 -4.03 6.43
C LEU A 53 -10.16 -5.40 6.83
N ALA A 54 -11.41 -5.45 7.30
CA ALA A 54 -12.09 -6.70 7.60
C ALA A 54 -12.28 -7.54 6.33
N ARG A 55 -12.65 -6.91 5.20
CA ARG A 55 -12.76 -7.58 3.91
C ARG A 55 -11.45 -8.23 3.47
N LEU A 56 -10.30 -7.60 3.74
CA LEU A 56 -9.00 -8.20 3.44
C LEU A 56 -8.76 -9.49 4.23
N ALA A 57 -9.13 -9.50 5.51
CA ALA A 57 -9.00 -10.69 6.34
C ALA A 57 -9.91 -11.84 5.85
N ASP A 58 -11.10 -11.51 5.35
CA ASP A 58 -12.05 -12.50 4.82
C ASP A 58 -11.68 -12.97 3.40
N ALA A 59 -11.06 -12.12 2.59
CA ALA A 59 -10.75 -12.42 1.19
C ALA A 59 -9.48 -13.27 0.99
N ASP A 60 -8.76 -13.59 2.06
CA ASP A 60 -7.54 -14.42 2.00
C ASP A 60 -7.84 -15.82 1.41
N ASP A 61 -9.08 -16.31 1.56
CA ASP A 61 -9.54 -17.58 0.99
C ASP A 61 -9.92 -17.50 -0.51
N ASP A 62 -10.31 -16.32 -1.01
CA ASP A 62 -10.83 -16.12 -2.38
C ASP A 62 -9.75 -15.66 -3.38
N ILE A 63 -8.63 -15.12 -2.88
CA ILE A 63 -7.54 -14.62 -3.71
C ILE A 63 -6.46 -15.71 -3.80
N PRO A 64 -5.86 -15.96 -4.98
CA PRO A 64 -4.77 -16.93 -5.08
C PRO A 64 -3.64 -16.58 -4.10
N ALA A 65 -3.39 -17.45 -3.11
CA ALA A 65 -2.47 -17.18 -1.99
C ALA A 65 -1.10 -16.66 -2.45
N GLY A 66 -0.56 -17.19 -3.56
CA GLY A 66 0.72 -16.73 -4.11
C GLY A 66 0.75 -15.27 -4.58
N ARG A 67 -0.40 -14.67 -4.89
CA ARG A 67 -0.52 -13.26 -5.27
C ARG A 67 -0.47 -12.36 -4.05
N LEU A 68 -1.27 -12.65 -3.01
CA LEU A 68 -1.30 -11.84 -1.79
C LEU A 68 0.05 -11.85 -1.09
N ILE A 69 0.67 -13.03 -0.97
CA ILE A 69 2.01 -13.18 -0.39
C ILE A 69 3.02 -12.31 -1.15
N ALA A 70 3.01 -12.37 -2.49
CA ALA A 70 3.94 -11.56 -3.28
C ALA A 70 3.73 -10.06 -3.10
N VAL A 71 2.47 -9.61 -3.00
CA VAL A 71 2.12 -8.20 -2.76
C VAL A 71 2.52 -7.77 -1.35
N ASP A 72 2.27 -8.60 -0.35
CA ASP A 72 2.64 -8.34 1.05
C ASP A 72 4.16 -8.23 1.21
N ASP A 73 4.91 -9.22 0.74
CA ASP A 73 6.38 -9.21 0.76
C ASP A 73 6.95 -7.93 0.11
N ALA A 74 6.39 -7.53 -1.03
CA ALA A 74 6.82 -6.33 -1.74
C ALA A 74 6.44 -5.05 -0.98
N ALA A 75 5.25 -4.99 -0.39
CA ALA A 75 4.78 -3.86 0.39
C ALA A 75 5.60 -3.68 1.68
N LEU A 76 5.89 -4.78 2.39
CA LEU A 76 6.76 -4.79 3.56
C LEU A 76 8.18 -4.35 3.20
N ALA A 77 8.74 -4.86 2.10
CA ALA A 77 10.06 -4.43 1.63
C ALA A 77 10.09 -2.93 1.31
N ALA A 78 9.06 -2.41 0.65
CA ALA A 78 8.94 -0.98 0.36
C ALA A 78 8.81 -0.13 1.63
N PHE A 79 7.99 -0.56 2.60
CA PHE A 79 7.87 0.09 3.89
C PHE A 79 9.20 0.10 4.67
N HIS A 80 9.93 -1.02 4.69
CA HIS A 80 11.24 -1.07 5.35
C HIS A 80 12.26 -0.15 4.69
N ALA A 81 12.20 0.04 3.37
CA ALA A 81 13.07 0.96 2.65
C ALA A 81 12.82 2.44 2.98
N LEU A 82 11.70 2.79 3.62
CA LEU A 82 11.44 4.14 4.12
C LEU A 82 12.31 4.51 5.32
N ASP A 83 12.95 3.52 5.98
CA ASP A 83 13.80 3.70 7.18
C ASP A 83 13.13 4.51 8.31
N LEU A 84 11.81 4.38 8.45
CA LEU A 84 11.05 5.11 9.47
C LEU A 84 11.42 4.61 10.87
N ARG A 85 11.89 5.54 11.69
CA ARG A 85 12.38 5.27 13.05
C ARG A 85 11.23 5.38 14.04
N PRO A 86 11.18 4.51 15.06
CA PRO A 86 10.14 4.58 16.09
C PRO A 86 10.00 5.96 16.75
N GLY A 87 11.11 6.68 16.95
CA GLY A 87 11.11 8.01 17.58
C GLY A 87 10.57 9.15 16.71
N GLU A 88 10.23 8.90 15.44
CA GLU A 88 9.59 9.89 14.56
C GLU A 88 8.08 10.00 14.81
N PHE A 89 7.49 9.02 15.50
CA PHE A 89 6.05 8.99 15.78
C PHE A 89 5.77 9.40 17.23
N ALA A 90 4.70 10.17 17.43
CA ALA A 90 4.23 10.51 18.78
C ALA A 90 3.66 9.29 19.51
N ASP A 91 3.03 8.37 18.77
CA ASP A 91 2.49 7.11 19.27
C ASP A 91 3.38 5.94 18.80
N PRO A 92 3.85 5.06 19.71
CA PRO A 92 4.54 3.81 19.34
C PRO A 92 3.82 2.96 18.30
N MET A 93 2.49 3.03 18.20
CA MET A 93 1.71 2.30 17.21
C MET A 93 1.71 2.95 15.82
N GLY A 94 2.10 4.22 15.69
CA GLY A 94 2.05 4.95 14.42
C GLY A 94 2.82 4.26 13.28
N ARG A 95 3.98 3.67 13.60
CA ARG A 95 4.77 2.91 12.63
C ARG A 95 4.04 1.64 12.15
N VAL A 96 3.38 0.94 13.05
CA VAL A 96 2.58 -0.26 12.74
C VAL A 96 1.37 0.13 11.88
N THR A 97 0.72 1.25 12.21
CA THR A 97 -0.38 1.80 11.41
C THR A 97 0.07 2.07 9.97
N ILE A 98 1.20 2.73 9.74
CA ILE A 98 1.71 2.95 8.38
C ILE A 98 1.99 1.64 7.66
N GLN A 99 2.67 0.69 8.32
CA GLN A 99 2.97 -0.61 7.70
C GLN A 99 1.69 -1.31 7.25
N SER A 100 0.72 -1.47 8.15
CA SER A 100 -0.56 -2.11 7.86
C SER A 100 -1.30 -1.43 6.70
N ARG A 101 -1.28 -0.10 6.67
CA ARG A 101 -1.96 0.70 5.64
C ARG A 101 -1.28 0.62 4.28
N VAL A 102 0.05 0.56 4.23
CA VAL A 102 0.81 0.36 2.98
C VAL A 102 0.47 -1.01 2.38
N VAL A 103 0.45 -2.07 3.20
CA VAL A 103 0.08 -3.42 2.76
C VAL A 103 -1.36 -3.45 2.24
N ALA A 104 -2.31 -2.93 3.02
CA ALA A 104 -3.72 -2.91 2.64
C ALA A 104 -3.97 -2.13 1.34
N ALA A 105 -3.30 -0.98 1.16
CA ALA A 105 -3.37 -0.21 -0.07
C ALA A 105 -2.81 -0.98 -1.27
N ALA A 106 -1.65 -1.63 -1.12
CA ALA A 106 -1.06 -2.43 -2.19
C ALA A 106 -1.97 -3.60 -2.60
N GLN A 107 -2.59 -4.27 -1.62
CA GLN A 107 -3.56 -5.34 -1.87
C GLN A 107 -4.82 -4.80 -2.56
N ALA A 108 -5.37 -3.67 -2.12
CA ALA A 108 -6.51 -3.03 -2.77
C ALA A 108 -6.26 -2.61 -4.23
N ILE A 109 -5.01 -2.33 -4.59
CA ILE A 109 -4.60 -2.09 -5.98
C ILE A 109 -4.48 -3.41 -6.75
N ALA A 110 -3.99 -4.48 -6.11
CA ALA A 110 -3.77 -5.77 -6.74
C ALA A 110 -5.06 -6.55 -7.00
N THR A 111 -6.06 -6.39 -6.14
CA THR A 111 -7.34 -7.11 -6.18
C THR A 111 -8.53 -6.14 -6.07
N PRO A 112 -8.69 -5.19 -7.01
CA PRO A 112 -9.75 -4.20 -6.94
C PRO A 112 -11.16 -4.80 -6.97
N GLU A 113 -11.32 -6.01 -7.48
CA GLU A 113 -12.57 -6.77 -7.56
C GLU A 113 -13.13 -7.20 -6.19
N VAL A 114 -12.29 -7.22 -5.15
CA VAL A 114 -12.66 -7.66 -3.79
C VAL A 114 -13.33 -6.53 -2.99
N PHE A 115 -13.08 -5.29 -3.40
CA PHE A 115 -13.52 -4.09 -2.69
C PHE A 115 -14.61 -3.37 -3.46
N SER A 116 -15.57 -2.84 -2.71
CA SER A 116 -16.42 -1.78 -3.22
C SER A 116 -15.60 -0.53 -3.57
N PRO A 117 -16.12 0.35 -4.43
CA PRO A 117 -15.46 1.61 -4.74
C PRO A 117 -15.20 2.51 -3.53
N GLU A 118 -16.02 2.39 -2.48
CA GLU A 118 -15.88 3.16 -1.24
C GLU A 118 -14.77 2.61 -0.36
N GLU A 119 -14.73 1.29 -0.13
CA GLU A 119 -13.65 0.62 0.59
C GLU A 119 -12.29 0.85 -0.09
N ARG A 120 -12.24 0.78 -1.43
CA ARG A 120 -11.03 1.13 -2.19
C ARG A 120 -10.63 2.59 -1.99
N ARG A 121 -11.60 3.50 -1.94
CA ARG A 121 -11.32 4.92 -1.72
C ARG A 121 -10.76 5.16 -0.33
N SER A 122 -11.33 4.56 0.72
CA SER A 122 -10.85 4.76 2.09
C SER A 122 -9.44 4.23 2.32
N LEU A 123 -9.02 3.19 1.59
CA LEU A 123 -7.65 2.66 1.65
C LEU A 123 -6.63 3.48 0.84
N LEU A 124 -7.03 4.08 -0.28
CA LEU A 124 -6.09 4.71 -1.23
C LEU A 124 -6.04 6.23 -1.17
N GLN A 125 -7.15 6.88 -0.81
CA GLN A 125 -7.25 8.35 -0.76
C GLN A 125 -6.20 9.00 0.15
N PRO A 126 -5.88 8.48 1.34
CA PRO A 126 -4.88 9.10 2.21
C PRO A 126 -3.49 9.18 1.58
N PHE A 127 -3.11 8.15 0.81
CA PHE A 127 -1.85 8.14 0.06
C PHE A 127 -1.90 9.06 -1.15
N ALA A 128 -3.03 9.11 -1.86
CA ALA A 128 -3.22 10.01 -2.98
C ALA A 128 -3.12 11.48 -2.54
N ASP A 129 -3.74 11.82 -1.41
CA ASP A 129 -3.70 13.16 -0.80
C ASP A 129 -2.29 13.51 -0.30
N ALA A 130 -1.52 12.51 0.13
CA ALA A 130 -0.10 12.63 0.45
C ALA A 130 0.82 12.71 -0.79
N GLY A 131 0.27 12.70 -2.00
CA GLY A 131 1.01 12.88 -3.25
C GLY A 131 1.52 11.59 -3.91
N VAL A 132 1.14 10.42 -3.41
CA VAL A 132 1.52 9.12 -3.99
C VAL A 132 0.75 8.92 -5.31
N SER A 133 1.45 9.08 -6.43
CA SER A 133 0.83 9.11 -7.77
C SER A 133 0.20 7.77 -8.15
N GLY A 134 0.84 6.65 -7.79
CA GLY A 134 0.29 5.31 -7.99
C GLY A 134 -1.07 5.10 -7.31
N ALA A 135 -1.27 5.64 -6.10
CA ALA A 135 -2.56 5.59 -5.41
C ALA A 135 -3.61 6.45 -6.12
N ALA A 136 -3.25 7.68 -6.50
CA ALA A 136 -4.15 8.57 -7.24
C ALA A 136 -4.57 7.97 -8.59
N ARG A 137 -3.67 7.24 -9.26
CA ARG A 137 -3.96 6.54 -10.51
C ARG A 137 -4.86 5.33 -10.28
N ALA A 138 -4.60 4.53 -9.24
CA ALA A 138 -5.42 3.38 -8.89
C ALA A 138 -6.88 3.74 -8.54
N LEU A 139 -7.12 4.93 -8.00
CA LEU A 139 -8.47 5.47 -7.76
C LEU A 139 -9.24 5.81 -9.05
N ARG A 140 -8.54 6.05 -10.17
CA ARG A 140 -9.16 6.41 -11.47
C ARG A 140 -9.44 5.21 -12.34
N THR A 141 -8.71 4.11 -12.14
CA THR A 141 -8.97 2.84 -12.80
C THR A 141 -10.21 2.19 -12.19
N ARG A 142 -11.17 1.77 -13.01
CA ARG A 142 -12.37 1.08 -12.55
C ARG A 142 -12.02 -0.33 -12.12
#